data_AF-A0A9R0ID39-F1
#
_entry.id   AF-A0A9R0ID39-F1
#
_cell.length_a   1.000
_cell.length_b   1.000
_cell.length_c   1.000
_cell.angle_alpha   90.00
_cell.angle_beta   90.00
_cell.angle_gamma   90.00
#
_symmetry.space_group_name_H-M   'P 1'
#
loop_
_entity.id
_entity.type
_entity.pdbx_description
1 polymer ?
#
loop_
_entity_poly.entity_id
_entity_poly.type
_entity_poly.pdbx_seq_one_letter_code
_entity_poly.pdbx_strand_id
1 'polypeptide(L)'
;MKGEMGEKGDKGFFAILADKSADVSDKEQMALCLRYVNKRGEVCERFLGVVHVPNTTSLTLKAAIESLLMEYSLTFSQVRGQGYDGASNMQGSINGLKTFILNECPQAYFVHCFAHQLQLTQVALAKKNSDCAWLFVDVLANLLNFVGGSPKRKEFLREIQAQRVVEALSLGELETGTRLNQERGLGRPCDTRWGTHFKSILNVLDLYPTILKSLDAIVGVSNTTDSNRAQAITYMLMSFDFVFVAHLMVAIFGITNELNVALQKHDQDIVNAMAMVDVTKFNLQKMRDEEWDSHMEKVTSFMVKHGIEVPNMEERYVVPGRRMARGNGPQVTNLHHL
;
A
#
# COMPACT_ATOMS: atom_id res chain seq x y z
N MET A 1 -29.39 -10.40 15.04
CA MET A 1 -29.47 -10.93 13.66
C MET A 1 -30.89 -11.33 13.25
N LYS A 2 -31.60 -12.23 13.95
CA LYS A 2 -33.00 -12.59 13.60
C LYS A 2 -33.96 -11.38 13.57
N GLY A 3 -33.80 -10.40 14.47
CA GLY A 3 -34.63 -9.17 14.46
C GLY A 3 -34.35 -8.19 13.32
N GLU A 4 -33.10 -8.13 12.82
CA GLU A 4 -32.67 -7.15 11.80
C GLU A 4 -32.81 -7.71 10.37
N MET A 5 -32.63 -9.02 10.19
CA MET A 5 -32.83 -9.73 8.91
C MET A 5 -34.28 -10.25 8.73
N GLY A 6 -35.17 -9.95 9.69
CA GLY A 6 -36.60 -10.32 9.68
C GLY A 6 -36.98 -11.39 10.70
N GLU A 7 -37.93 -11.08 11.60
CA GLU A 7 -38.52 -12.09 12.48
C GLU A 7 -39.55 -12.99 11.76
N LYS A 8 -39.41 -14.29 12.03
CA LYS A 8 -40.36 -15.41 11.85
C LYS A 8 -41.13 -15.43 10.52
N GLY A 9 -40.51 -16.04 9.51
CA GLY A 9 -41.21 -16.61 8.35
C GLY A 9 -40.49 -16.38 7.02
N ASP A 10 -39.71 -15.30 6.93
CA ASP A 10 -38.94 -14.95 5.73
C ASP A 10 -37.46 -15.24 5.98
N LYS A 11 -36.90 -16.24 5.30
CA LYS A 11 -35.47 -16.56 5.40
C LYS A 11 -34.71 -15.50 4.63
N GLY A 12 -34.27 -14.43 5.31
CA GLY A 12 -33.51 -13.35 4.70
C GLY A 12 -32.31 -13.86 3.89
N PHE A 13 -32.13 -13.29 2.70
CA PHE A 13 -31.00 -13.55 1.81
C PHE A 13 -29.84 -12.59 2.11
N PHE A 14 -28.62 -13.06 1.91
CA PHE A 14 -27.41 -12.27 2.16
C PHE A 14 -26.27 -12.65 1.22
N ALA A 15 -25.29 -11.76 1.09
CA ALA A 15 -23.98 -12.07 0.53
C ALA A 15 -22.98 -12.30 1.65
N ILE A 16 -21.98 -13.13 1.38
CA ILE A 16 -20.83 -13.32 2.26
C ILE A 16 -19.64 -12.50 1.75
N LEU A 17 -18.94 -11.84 2.66
CA LEU A 17 -17.66 -11.19 2.42
C LEU A 17 -16.63 -11.86 3.30
N ALA A 18 -15.59 -12.44 2.70
CA ALA A 18 -14.55 -13.16 3.43
C ALA A 18 -13.16 -12.56 3.14
N ASP A 19 -12.35 -12.42 4.19
CA ASP A 19 -10.96 -12.01 4.07
C ASP A 19 -10.07 -12.92 4.91
N LYS A 20 -8.85 -13.15 4.42
CA LYS A 20 -7.86 -14.00 5.07
C LYS A 20 -6.65 -13.17 5.49
N SER A 21 -6.16 -13.45 6.69
CA SER A 21 -4.92 -12.87 7.21
C SER A 21 -4.25 -13.85 8.15
N ALA A 22 -2.94 -13.71 8.33
CA ALA A 22 -2.23 -14.36 9.42
C ALA A 22 -2.26 -13.47 10.69
N ASP A 23 -2.28 -14.09 11.86
CA ASP A 23 -2.07 -13.40 13.14
C ASP A 23 -0.57 -13.26 13.48
N VAL A 24 -0.27 -12.70 14.66
CA VAL A 24 1.12 -12.46 15.11
C VAL A 24 1.94 -13.73 15.36
N SER A 25 1.29 -14.89 15.40
CA SER A 25 1.92 -16.21 15.53
C SER A 25 1.93 -16.96 14.19
N ASP A 26 1.72 -16.24 13.08
CA ASP A 26 1.64 -16.77 11.70
C ASP A 26 0.53 -17.81 11.51
N LYS A 27 -0.52 -17.77 12.33
CA LYS A 27 -1.69 -18.65 12.14
C LYS A 27 -2.70 -17.98 11.23
N GLU A 28 -3.14 -18.73 10.23
CA GLU A 28 -4.16 -18.30 9.28
C GLU A 28 -5.51 -18.11 9.98
N GLN A 29 -6.15 -16.99 9.67
CA GLN A 29 -7.44 -16.56 10.20
C GLN A 29 -8.33 -16.16 9.01
N MET A 30 -9.64 -16.37 9.17
CA MET A 30 -10.64 -15.95 8.20
C MET A 30 -11.68 -15.09 8.90
N ALA A 31 -11.80 -13.84 8.47
CA ALA A 31 -12.87 -12.94 8.87
C ALA A 31 -14.07 -13.12 7.94
N LEU A 32 -15.27 -13.19 8.51
CA LEU A 32 -16.52 -13.30 7.76
C LEU A 32 -17.46 -12.15 8.11
N CYS A 33 -17.96 -11.48 7.10
CA CYS A 33 -18.96 -10.43 7.19
C CYS A 33 -20.16 -10.78 6.29
N LEU A 34 -21.37 -10.45 6.75
CA LEU A 34 -22.59 -10.62 5.98
C LEU A 34 -23.02 -9.27 5.42
N ARG A 35 -23.42 -9.24 4.15
CA ARG A 35 -24.00 -8.06 3.51
C ARG A 35 -25.41 -8.37 3.03
N TYR A 36 -26.40 -7.59 3.46
CA TYR A 36 -27.81 -7.81 3.13
C TYR A 36 -28.55 -6.49 2.99
N VAL A 37 -29.77 -6.54 2.46
CA VAL A 37 -30.66 -5.38 2.39
C VAL A 37 -31.73 -5.52 3.46
N ASN A 38 -31.86 -4.52 4.33
CA ASN A 38 -32.87 -4.56 5.38
C ASN A 38 -34.26 -4.20 4.83
N LYS A 39 -35.29 -4.25 5.69
CA LYS A 39 -36.68 -3.94 5.31
C LYS A 39 -36.91 -2.50 4.84
N ARG A 40 -35.98 -1.59 5.11
CA ARG A 40 -36.03 -0.19 4.65
C ARG A 40 -35.35 0.00 3.29
N GLY A 41 -34.82 -1.07 2.69
CA GLY A 41 -34.05 -1.00 1.45
C GLY A 41 -32.60 -0.54 1.65
N GLU A 42 -32.11 -0.49 2.89
CA GLU A 42 -30.75 -0.03 3.19
C GLU A 42 -29.78 -1.21 3.14
N VAL A 43 -28.62 -1.00 2.53
CA VAL A 43 -27.52 -1.96 2.57
C VAL A 43 -26.92 -2.00 3.97
N CYS A 44 -26.85 -3.19 4.54
CA CYS A 44 -26.34 -3.45 5.88
C CYS A 44 -25.18 -4.44 5.79
N GLU A 45 -24.06 -4.12 6.47
CA GLU A 45 -22.95 -5.03 6.68
C GLU A 45 -22.86 -5.41 8.15
N ARG A 46 -22.69 -6.71 8.44
CA ARG A 46 -22.61 -7.24 9.80
C ARG A 46 -21.43 -8.20 9.90
N PHE A 47 -20.41 -7.79 10.62
CA PHE A 47 -19.31 -8.68 11.00
C PHE A 47 -19.86 -9.86 11.81
N LEU A 48 -19.51 -11.08 11.40
CA LEU A 48 -20.00 -12.31 12.00
C LEU A 48 -18.97 -12.92 12.97
N GLY A 49 -17.69 -12.88 12.59
CA GLY A 49 -16.61 -13.41 13.41
C GLY A 49 -15.29 -13.56 12.67
N VAL A 50 -14.26 -13.89 13.42
CA VAL A 50 -12.96 -14.37 12.92
C VAL A 50 -12.79 -15.81 13.36
N VAL A 51 -12.44 -16.69 12.43
CA VAL A 51 -12.26 -18.12 12.67
C VAL A 51 -10.84 -18.52 12.30
N HIS A 52 -10.19 -19.26 13.19
CA HIS A 52 -8.91 -19.87 12.87
C HIS A 52 -9.10 -20.98 11.84
N VAL A 53 -8.32 -20.94 10.76
CA VAL A 53 -8.31 -21.98 9.74
C VAL A 53 -6.93 -22.66 9.73
N PRO A 54 -6.85 -23.99 9.90
CA PRO A 54 -5.55 -24.68 9.99
C PRO A 54 -4.78 -24.69 8.67
N ASN A 55 -5.46 -24.48 7.55
CA ASN A 55 -4.87 -24.33 6.23
C ASN A 55 -5.82 -23.53 5.31
N THR A 56 -5.29 -23.08 4.18
CA THR A 56 -6.01 -22.24 3.21
C THR A 56 -6.65 -23.04 2.09
N THR A 57 -6.85 -24.36 2.24
CA THR A 57 -7.53 -25.16 1.22
C THR A 57 -9.01 -24.80 1.16
N SER A 58 -9.57 -24.84 -0.04
CA SER A 58 -10.94 -24.42 -0.31
C SER A 58 -12.00 -25.18 0.50
N LEU A 59 -11.75 -26.47 0.80
CA LEU A 59 -12.63 -27.30 1.64
C LEU A 59 -12.63 -26.82 3.09
N THR A 60 -11.45 -26.59 3.66
CA THR A 60 -11.30 -26.05 5.03
C THR A 60 -11.99 -24.70 5.16
N LEU A 61 -11.79 -23.83 4.17
CA LEU A 61 -12.43 -22.51 4.15
C LEU A 61 -13.95 -22.61 4.06
N LYS A 62 -14.48 -23.48 3.18
CA LYS A 62 -15.93 -23.72 3.11
C LYS A 62 -16.48 -24.20 4.45
N ALA A 63 -15.85 -25.22 5.05
CA ALA A 63 -16.30 -25.80 6.31
C ALA A 63 -16.29 -24.77 7.46
N ALA A 64 -15.27 -23.91 7.51
CA ALA A 64 -15.20 -22.83 8.49
C ALA A 64 -16.30 -21.78 8.30
N ILE A 65 -16.60 -21.38 7.04
CA ILE A 65 -17.73 -20.49 6.74
C ILE A 65 -19.05 -21.15 7.15
N GLU A 66 -19.24 -22.42 6.78
CA GLU A 66 -20.45 -23.17 7.08
C GLU A 66 -20.69 -23.31 8.58
N SER A 67 -19.65 -23.67 9.34
CA SER A 67 -19.69 -23.75 10.80
C SER A 67 -20.09 -22.41 11.42
N LEU A 68 -19.45 -21.32 11.00
CA LEU A 68 -19.74 -19.99 11.54
C LEU A 68 -21.15 -19.52 11.16
N LEU A 69 -21.66 -19.84 9.96
CA LEU A 69 -23.05 -19.55 9.60
C LEU A 69 -24.04 -20.35 10.48
N MET A 70 -23.76 -21.63 10.73
CA MET A 70 -24.62 -22.50 11.53
C MET A 70 -24.77 -22.04 12.98
N GLU A 71 -23.72 -21.47 13.58
CA GLU A 71 -23.77 -20.86 14.93
C GLU A 71 -24.87 -19.80 15.06
N TYR A 72 -25.18 -19.11 13.94
CA TYR A 72 -26.23 -18.09 13.88
C TYR A 72 -27.52 -18.59 13.22
N SER A 73 -27.67 -19.91 13.04
CA SER A 73 -28.79 -20.55 12.33
C SER A 73 -28.94 -20.10 10.88
N LEU A 74 -27.83 -19.77 10.21
CA LEU A 74 -27.77 -19.41 8.80
C LEU A 74 -27.21 -20.59 7.98
N THR A 75 -27.54 -20.64 6.69
CA THR A 75 -27.12 -21.72 5.79
C THR A 75 -26.72 -21.18 4.41
N PHE A 76 -25.91 -21.92 3.65
CA PHE A 76 -25.55 -21.53 2.28
C PHE A 76 -26.74 -21.38 1.33
N SER A 77 -27.86 -22.05 1.60
CA SER A 77 -29.10 -21.91 0.81
C SER A 77 -29.63 -20.46 0.74
N GLN A 78 -29.25 -19.62 1.71
CA GLN A 78 -29.64 -18.22 1.81
C GLN A 78 -28.63 -17.26 1.15
N VAL A 79 -27.48 -17.77 0.71
CA VAL A 79 -26.43 -16.95 0.12
C VAL A 79 -26.83 -16.55 -1.31
N ARG A 80 -26.69 -15.27 -1.64
CA ARG A 80 -26.95 -14.70 -2.97
C ARG A 80 -25.76 -13.96 -3.57
N GLY A 81 -24.69 -13.81 -2.80
CA GLY A 81 -23.43 -13.26 -3.27
C GLY A 81 -22.27 -13.77 -2.46
N GLN A 82 -21.10 -13.81 -3.07
CA GLN A 82 -19.84 -14.18 -2.43
C GLN A 82 -18.74 -13.24 -2.91
N GLY A 83 -18.15 -12.49 -1.98
CA GLY A 83 -17.11 -11.49 -2.24
C GLY A 83 -15.84 -11.79 -1.46
N TYR A 84 -14.73 -12.03 -2.16
CA TYR A 84 -13.43 -12.27 -1.55
C TYR A 84 -12.30 -12.15 -2.58
N ASP A 85 -11.06 -12.39 -2.15
CA ASP A 85 -9.88 -12.30 -2.99
C ASP A 85 -9.85 -13.32 -4.16
N GLY A 86 -8.90 -13.13 -5.08
CA GLY A 86 -8.73 -13.95 -6.27
C GLY A 86 -7.67 -15.04 -6.11
N ALA A 87 -7.33 -15.46 -4.89
CA ALA A 87 -6.39 -16.56 -4.71
C ALA A 87 -6.98 -17.85 -5.32
N SER A 88 -6.11 -18.76 -5.79
CA SER A 88 -6.52 -20.00 -6.46
C SER A 88 -7.52 -20.83 -5.65
N ASN A 89 -7.30 -20.95 -4.34
CA ASN A 89 -8.20 -21.65 -3.42
C ASN A 89 -9.53 -20.91 -3.19
N MET A 90 -9.59 -19.61 -3.48
CA MET A 90 -10.83 -18.83 -3.37
C MET A 90 -11.64 -18.91 -4.67
N GLN A 91 -11.04 -18.51 -5.81
CA GLN A 91 -11.77 -18.32 -7.08
C GLN A 91 -11.66 -19.47 -8.08
N GLY A 92 -10.85 -20.50 -7.80
CA GLY A 92 -10.55 -21.58 -8.74
C GLY A 92 -11.80 -22.27 -9.30
N SER A 93 -11.78 -22.60 -10.59
CA SER A 93 -12.95 -23.13 -11.31
C SER A 93 -13.32 -24.57 -10.95
N ILE A 94 -12.36 -25.36 -10.46
CA ILE A 94 -12.55 -26.78 -10.13
C ILE A 94 -12.63 -26.96 -8.61
N ASN A 95 -11.54 -26.61 -7.92
CA ASN A 95 -11.37 -26.81 -6.48
C ASN A 95 -11.34 -25.49 -5.72
N GLY A 96 -11.96 -24.43 -6.21
CA GLY A 96 -12.05 -23.15 -5.49
C GLY A 96 -13.27 -23.09 -4.57
N LEU A 97 -13.19 -22.28 -3.51
CA LEU A 97 -14.29 -21.98 -2.61
C LEU A 97 -15.53 -21.50 -3.38
N LYS A 98 -15.30 -20.64 -4.37
CA LYS A 98 -16.31 -20.16 -5.32
C LYS A 98 -17.11 -21.29 -5.93
N THR A 99 -16.43 -22.27 -6.49
CA THR A 99 -17.07 -23.41 -7.16
C THR A 99 -17.84 -24.25 -6.17
N PHE A 100 -17.28 -24.50 -4.97
CA PHE A 100 -18.00 -25.28 -3.97
C PHE A 100 -19.27 -24.60 -3.49
N ILE A 101 -19.25 -23.29 -3.26
CA ILE A 101 -20.45 -22.53 -2.86
C ILE A 101 -21.45 -22.46 -4.02
N LEU A 102 -21.01 -22.28 -5.27
CA LEU A 102 -21.90 -22.26 -6.44
C LEU A 102 -22.57 -23.61 -6.68
N ASN A 103 -21.87 -24.72 -6.44
CA ASN A 103 -22.44 -26.06 -6.58
C ASN A 103 -23.58 -26.32 -5.57
N GLU A 104 -23.49 -25.73 -4.38
CA GLU A 104 -24.52 -25.84 -3.34
C GLU A 104 -25.62 -24.77 -3.49
N CYS A 105 -25.24 -23.56 -3.89
CA CYS A 105 -26.14 -22.44 -4.14
C CYS A 105 -25.81 -21.75 -5.47
N PRO A 106 -26.47 -22.16 -6.58
CA PRO A 106 -26.20 -21.59 -7.91
C PRO A 106 -26.50 -20.09 -8.03
N GLN A 107 -27.27 -19.53 -7.09
CA GLN A 107 -27.62 -18.11 -7.04
C GLN A 107 -26.57 -17.25 -6.29
N ALA A 108 -25.52 -17.85 -5.72
CA ALA A 108 -24.47 -17.15 -4.99
C ALA A 108 -23.41 -16.55 -5.92
N TYR A 109 -23.73 -15.40 -6.55
CA TYR A 109 -22.85 -14.76 -7.52
C TYR A 109 -21.50 -14.35 -6.92
N PHE A 110 -20.42 -14.68 -7.64
CA PHE A 110 -19.07 -14.34 -7.21
C PHE A 110 -18.63 -12.97 -7.71
N VAL A 111 -18.08 -12.17 -6.80
CA VAL A 111 -17.44 -10.90 -7.08
C VAL A 111 -16.00 -10.96 -6.57
N HIS A 112 -15.03 -10.84 -7.48
CA HIS A 112 -13.62 -10.68 -7.11
C HIS A 112 -13.43 -9.29 -6.51
N CYS A 113 -12.87 -9.23 -5.30
CA CYS A 113 -12.56 -7.98 -4.62
C CYS A 113 -11.83 -6.97 -5.52
N PHE A 114 -12.48 -5.84 -5.82
CA PHE A 114 -11.94 -4.79 -6.69
C PHE A 114 -10.70 -4.11 -6.11
N ALA A 115 -10.66 -3.90 -4.79
CA ALA A 115 -9.46 -3.36 -4.12
C ALA A 115 -8.26 -4.30 -4.32
N HIS A 116 -8.47 -5.61 -4.21
CA HIS A 116 -7.43 -6.60 -4.50
C HIS A 116 -7.04 -6.64 -5.99
N GLN A 117 -7.98 -6.48 -6.92
CA GLN A 117 -7.67 -6.38 -8.36
C GLN A 117 -6.83 -5.14 -8.70
N LEU A 118 -7.17 -3.98 -8.14
CA LEU A 118 -6.39 -2.75 -8.28
C LEU A 118 -4.96 -2.96 -7.78
N GLN A 119 -4.85 -3.55 -6.59
CA GLN A 119 -3.58 -3.88 -5.94
C GLN A 119 -2.71 -4.81 -6.81
N LEU A 120 -3.28 -5.88 -7.38
CA LEU A 120 -2.58 -6.78 -8.28
C LEU A 120 -2.11 -6.08 -9.56
N THR A 121 -2.93 -5.19 -10.10
CA THR A 121 -2.61 -4.41 -11.30
C THR A 121 -1.41 -3.50 -11.06
N GLN A 122 -1.39 -2.78 -9.94
CA GLN A 122 -0.26 -1.92 -9.54
C GLN A 122 1.04 -2.70 -9.39
N VAL A 123 1.00 -3.84 -8.68
CA VAL A 123 2.17 -4.73 -8.49
C VAL A 123 2.71 -5.18 -9.84
N ALA A 124 1.83 -5.61 -10.74
CA ALA A 124 2.21 -6.12 -12.05
C ALA A 124 2.85 -5.04 -12.94
N LEU A 125 2.33 -3.80 -12.88
CA LEU A 125 2.88 -2.67 -13.64
C LEU A 125 4.25 -2.25 -13.11
N ALA A 126 4.37 -2.10 -11.79
CA ALA A 126 5.62 -1.67 -11.19
C ALA A 126 6.76 -2.67 -11.35
N LYS A 127 6.48 -3.98 -11.27
CA LYS A 127 7.48 -5.02 -11.54
C LYS A 127 8.03 -4.97 -12.97
N LYS A 128 7.33 -4.32 -13.90
CA LYS A 128 7.77 -4.14 -15.29
C LYS A 128 8.50 -2.81 -15.54
N ASN A 129 8.53 -1.92 -14.56
CA ASN A 129 9.19 -0.62 -14.67
C ASN A 129 10.52 -0.64 -13.87
N SER A 130 11.62 -0.30 -14.52
CA SER A 130 12.96 -0.33 -13.93
C SER A 130 13.12 0.68 -12.79
N ASP A 131 12.51 1.86 -12.90
CA ASP A 131 12.67 2.95 -11.93
C ASP A 131 11.88 2.64 -10.65
N CYS A 132 10.72 2.00 -10.80
CA CYS A 132 9.98 1.42 -9.68
C CYS A 132 10.80 0.33 -8.99
N ALA A 133 11.38 -0.60 -9.75
CA ALA A 133 12.22 -1.66 -9.19
C ALA A 133 13.41 -1.05 -8.43
N TRP A 134 14.11 -0.09 -9.04
CA TRP A 134 15.21 0.63 -8.42
C TRP A 134 14.78 1.36 -7.14
N LEU A 135 13.70 2.15 -7.17
CA LEU A 135 13.21 2.89 -6.01
C LEU A 135 12.86 1.93 -4.86
N PHE A 136 12.03 0.90 -5.12
CA PHE A 136 11.51 0.05 -4.06
C PHE A 136 12.51 -1.00 -3.56
N VAL A 137 13.31 -1.58 -4.46
CA VAL A 137 14.22 -2.69 -4.14
C VAL A 137 15.62 -2.16 -3.79
N ASP A 138 16.17 -1.26 -4.60
CA ASP A 138 17.56 -0.83 -4.42
C ASP A 138 17.70 0.34 -3.46
N VAL A 139 16.73 1.27 -3.41
CA VAL A 139 16.81 2.43 -2.51
C VAL A 139 16.07 2.17 -1.20
N LEU A 140 14.75 1.98 -1.27
CA LEU A 140 13.90 1.93 -0.08
C LEU A 140 14.12 0.65 0.72
N ALA A 141 14.13 -0.53 0.10
CA ALA A 141 14.36 -1.76 0.87
C ALA A 141 15.75 -1.75 1.54
N ASN A 142 16.79 -1.22 0.89
CA ASN A 142 18.11 -1.07 1.50
C ASN A 142 18.09 -0.12 2.71
N LEU A 143 17.45 1.05 2.59
CA LEU A 143 17.26 1.98 3.72
C LEU A 143 16.52 1.31 4.89
N LEU A 144 15.36 0.71 4.60
CA LEU A 144 14.50 0.10 5.60
C LEU A 144 15.15 -1.12 6.26
N ASN A 145 15.95 -1.89 5.52
CA ASN A 145 16.70 -3.03 6.05
C ASN A 145 17.90 -2.59 6.87
N PHE A 146 18.59 -1.54 6.43
CA PHE A 146 19.71 -1.00 7.16
C PHE A 146 19.22 -0.38 8.47
N VAL A 147 18.46 0.71 8.42
CA VAL A 147 18.00 1.41 9.63
C VAL A 147 17.02 0.54 10.43
N GLY A 148 16.02 -0.05 9.77
CA GLY A 148 14.98 -0.84 10.41
C GLY A 148 15.38 -2.27 10.81
N GLY A 149 16.55 -2.76 10.37
CA GLY A 149 17.04 -4.09 10.74
C GLY A 149 17.83 -4.13 12.05
N SER A 150 18.16 -3.00 12.66
CA SER A 150 18.95 -2.94 13.90
C SER A 150 18.27 -2.06 14.96
N PRO A 151 17.98 -2.58 16.16
CA PRO A 151 17.44 -1.77 17.26
C PRO A 151 18.31 -0.54 17.55
N LYS A 152 19.63 -0.69 17.53
CA LYS A 152 20.58 0.42 17.74
C LYS A 152 20.45 1.50 16.66
N ARG A 153 20.26 1.13 15.39
CA ARG A 153 20.09 2.11 14.30
C ARG A 153 18.72 2.77 14.32
N LYS A 154 17.67 2.04 14.73
CA LYS A 154 16.36 2.64 15.01
C LYS A 154 16.42 3.67 16.10
N GLU A 155 17.24 3.46 17.12
CA GLU A 155 17.36 4.40 18.24
C GLU A 155 17.92 5.75 17.80
N PHE A 156 18.94 5.78 16.92
CA PHE A 156 19.41 7.03 16.33
C PHE A 156 18.29 7.81 15.63
N LEU A 157 17.47 7.12 14.82
CA LEU A 157 16.34 7.76 14.15
C LEU A 157 15.33 8.35 15.15
N ARG A 158 15.04 7.62 16.24
CA ARG A 158 14.12 8.03 17.30
C ARG A 158 14.62 9.23 18.08
N GLU A 159 15.86 9.19 18.55
CA GLU A 159 16.48 10.28 19.31
C GLU A 159 16.51 11.56 18.49
N ILE A 160 16.93 11.47 17.21
CA ILE A 160 16.96 12.63 16.31
C ILE A 160 15.54 13.13 16.02
N GLN A 161 14.57 12.23 15.86
CA GLN A 161 13.17 12.63 15.67
C GLN A 161 12.65 13.38 16.90
N ALA A 162 12.86 12.84 18.09
CA ALA A 162 12.43 13.45 19.35
C ALA A 162 13.06 14.83 19.55
N GLN A 163 14.36 14.95 19.28
CA GLN A 163 15.09 16.22 19.38
C GLN A 163 14.50 17.28 18.43
N ARG A 164 14.21 16.91 17.18
CA ARG A 164 13.59 17.84 16.21
C ARG A 164 12.19 18.27 16.61
N VAL A 165 11.40 17.38 17.22
CA VAL A 165 10.08 17.74 17.76
C VAL A 165 10.24 18.76 18.90
N VAL A 166 11.18 18.55 19.81
CA VAL A 166 11.47 19.49 20.91
C VAL A 166 11.91 20.85 20.38
N GLU A 167 12.78 20.88 19.37
CA GLU A 167 13.23 22.12 18.71
C GLU A 167 12.08 22.85 18.00
N ALA A 168 11.25 22.14 17.23
CA ALA A 168 10.13 22.74 16.53
C ALA A 168 9.03 23.24 17.49
N LEU A 169 8.81 22.56 18.62
CA LEU A 169 7.94 23.04 19.70
C LEU A 169 8.49 24.31 20.36
N SER A 170 9.81 24.38 20.59
CA SER A 170 10.42 25.57 21.22
C SER A 170 10.43 26.79 20.30
N LEU A 171 10.50 26.57 18.98
CA LEU A 171 10.38 27.60 17.95
C LEU A 171 8.92 27.99 17.62
N GLY A 172 7.93 27.30 18.19
CA GLY A 172 6.52 27.54 17.92
C GLY A 172 6.06 27.07 16.53
N GLU A 173 6.84 26.22 15.86
CA GLU A 173 6.50 25.63 14.55
C GLU A 173 5.52 24.46 14.68
N LEU A 174 5.45 23.84 15.87
CA LEU A 174 4.53 22.76 16.19
C LEU A 174 3.65 23.09 17.39
N GLU A 175 2.44 22.56 17.37
CA GLU A 175 1.52 22.61 18.51
C GLU A 175 1.60 21.34 19.36
N THR A 176 1.26 21.47 20.64
CA THR A 176 1.10 20.32 21.55
C THR A 176 -0.34 19.83 21.52
N GLY A 177 -0.55 18.51 21.48
CA GLY A 177 -1.90 17.95 21.45
C GLY A 177 -1.92 16.42 21.43
N THR A 178 -3.05 15.85 21.83
CA THR A 178 -3.22 14.39 21.86
C THR A 178 -3.16 13.82 20.45
N ARG A 179 -2.29 12.83 20.23
CA ARG A 179 -1.98 12.21 18.92
C ARG A 179 -1.18 13.07 17.93
N LEU A 180 -0.75 14.28 18.30
CA LEU A 180 0.22 15.05 17.52
C LEU A 180 1.64 14.56 17.79
N ASN A 181 2.54 14.80 16.84
CA ASN A 181 3.99 14.57 16.95
C ASN A 181 4.41 13.14 17.35
N GLN A 182 3.59 12.14 16.99
CA GLN A 182 3.89 10.74 17.30
C GLN A 182 5.18 10.27 16.63
N GLU A 183 5.90 9.37 17.32
CA GLU A 183 7.04 8.66 16.75
C GLU A 183 6.61 7.99 15.45
N ARG A 184 7.40 8.20 14.39
CA ARG A 184 7.13 7.61 13.08
C ARG A 184 8.25 6.63 12.75
N GLY A 185 7.87 5.41 12.43
CA GLY A 185 8.80 4.34 12.11
C GLY A 185 9.03 4.16 10.61
N LEU A 186 10.22 3.68 10.29
CA LEU A 186 10.54 3.07 9.00
C LEU A 186 10.07 1.61 8.99
N GLY A 187 8.75 1.42 8.92
CA GLY A 187 8.14 0.10 8.77
C GLY A 187 8.43 -0.49 7.39
N ARG A 188 8.73 -1.79 7.32
CA ARG A 188 8.84 -2.49 6.04
C ARG A 188 7.48 -2.55 5.36
N PRO A 189 7.39 -2.23 4.05
CA PRO A 189 6.19 -2.50 3.30
C PRO A 189 5.94 -4.01 3.24
N CYS A 190 4.67 -4.38 3.13
CA CYS A 190 4.27 -5.75 2.88
C CYS A 190 4.22 -5.95 1.36
N ASP A 191 4.99 -6.92 0.84
CA ASP A 191 5.12 -7.19 -0.60
C ASP A 191 3.77 -7.44 -1.30
N THR A 192 2.76 -7.90 -0.54
CA THR A 192 1.41 -8.21 -1.05
C THR A 192 0.46 -7.01 -1.03
N ARG A 193 0.83 -5.89 -0.40
CA ARG A 193 -0.04 -4.70 -0.21
C ARG A 193 0.69 -3.40 -0.57
N TRP A 194 0.58 -2.91 -1.80
CA TRP A 194 1.14 -1.65 -2.30
C TRP A 194 0.63 -0.40 -1.56
N GLY A 195 -0.55 -0.44 -0.94
CA GLY A 195 -0.93 0.62 0.01
C GLY A 195 0.12 0.84 1.11
N THR A 196 0.89 -0.19 1.50
CA THR A 196 2.00 -0.04 2.43
C THR A 196 3.23 0.61 1.80
N HIS A 197 3.49 0.39 0.51
CA HIS A 197 4.55 1.07 -0.23
C HIS A 197 4.29 2.58 -0.34
N PHE A 198 3.03 2.99 -0.56
CA PHE A 198 2.66 4.41 -0.52
C PHE A 198 2.98 5.04 0.82
N LYS A 199 2.54 4.41 1.92
CA LYS A 199 2.85 4.86 3.28
C LYS A 199 4.35 4.88 3.57
N SER A 200 5.12 3.92 3.06
CA SER A 200 6.58 3.88 3.22
C SER A 200 7.26 5.07 2.53
N ILE A 201 6.89 5.42 1.30
CA ILE A 201 7.46 6.59 0.62
C ILE A 201 7.10 7.87 1.37
N LEU A 202 5.83 8.06 1.74
CA LEU A 202 5.40 9.22 2.52
C LEU A 202 6.20 9.36 3.82
N ASN A 203 6.36 8.27 4.57
CA ASN A 203 7.15 8.29 5.79
C ASN A 203 8.63 8.63 5.54
N VAL A 204 9.22 8.15 4.44
CA VAL A 204 10.62 8.46 4.08
C VAL A 204 10.78 9.93 3.70
N LEU A 205 9.85 10.50 2.92
CA LEU A 205 9.88 11.93 2.56
C LEU A 205 9.62 12.82 3.77
N ASP A 206 8.67 12.46 4.64
CA ASP A 206 8.37 13.22 5.86
C ASP A 206 9.53 13.20 6.87
N LEU A 207 10.20 12.05 6.99
CA LEU A 207 11.35 11.87 7.88
C LEU A 207 12.69 12.18 7.21
N TYR A 208 12.69 12.68 5.97
CA TYR A 208 13.88 12.78 5.13
C TYR A 208 15.10 13.43 5.83
N PRO A 209 14.99 14.65 6.42
CA PRO A 209 16.11 15.24 7.15
C PRO A 209 16.53 14.46 8.41
N THR A 210 15.60 13.78 9.07
CA THR A 210 15.90 12.92 10.24
C THR A 210 16.67 11.68 9.80
N ILE A 211 16.29 11.10 8.66
CA ILE A 211 16.96 9.92 8.08
C ILE A 211 18.39 10.26 7.71
N LEU A 212 18.63 11.37 7.01
CA LEU A 212 19.99 11.78 6.64
C LEU A 212 20.88 12.00 7.88
N LYS A 213 20.39 12.77 8.86
CA LYS A 213 21.10 12.97 10.14
C LYS A 213 21.37 11.64 10.87
N SER A 214 20.43 10.70 10.82
CA SER A 214 20.62 9.38 11.43
C SER A 214 21.69 8.57 10.71
N LEU A 215 21.75 8.63 9.38
CA LEU A 215 22.80 7.96 8.61
C LEU A 215 24.17 8.57 8.92
N ASP A 216 24.28 9.89 9.03
CA ASP A 216 25.52 10.58 9.42
C ASP A 216 25.97 10.21 10.83
N ALA A 217 25.03 10.15 11.79
CA ALA A 217 25.32 9.70 13.15
C ALA A 217 25.84 8.24 13.17
N ILE A 218 25.26 7.36 12.35
CA ILE A 218 25.71 5.98 12.20
C ILE A 218 27.14 5.94 11.62
N VAL A 219 27.44 6.73 10.59
CA VAL A 219 28.78 6.83 9.99
C VAL A 219 29.84 7.15 11.04
N GLY A 220 29.55 8.05 11.97
CA GLY A 220 30.51 8.48 13.01
C GLY A 220 30.84 7.44 14.09
N VAL A 221 30.01 6.41 14.27
CA VAL A 221 30.12 5.46 15.40
C VAL A 221 30.23 3.99 14.97
N SER A 222 30.11 3.69 13.68
CA SER A 222 30.06 2.32 13.17
C SER A 222 31.37 1.87 12.53
N ASN A 223 31.49 0.56 12.27
CA ASN A 223 32.64 0.02 11.56
C ASN A 223 32.65 0.49 10.10
N THR A 224 33.77 0.29 9.41
CA THR A 224 33.94 0.71 8.00
C THR A 224 32.85 0.18 7.08
N THR A 225 32.32 -1.03 7.33
CA THR A 225 31.29 -1.64 6.46
C THR A 225 29.94 -0.93 6.60
N ASP A 226 29.49 -0.71 7.82
CA ASP A 226 28.23 0.00 8.10
C ASP A 226 28.33 1.47 7.72
N SER A 227 29.50 2.09 7.93
CA SER A 227 29.79 3.46 7.50
C SER A 227 29.69 3.60 5.98
N ASN A 228 30.33 2.71 5.21
CA ASN A 228 30.22 2.71 3.75
C ASN A 228 28.78 2.49 3.26
N ARG A 229 28.02 1.60 3.92
CA ARG A 229 26.61 1.36 3.59
C ARG A 229 25.73 2.58 3.87
N ALA A 230 25.92 3.22 5.02
CA ALA A 230 25.19 4.44 5.38
C ALA A 230 25.47 5.56 4.37
N GLN A 231 26.74 5.78 4.02
CA GLN A 231 27.13 6.74 2.98
C GLN A 231 26.49 6.42 1.62
N ALA A 232 26.53 5.16 1.17
CA ALA A 232 25.91 4.76 -0.09
C ALA A 232 24.40 5.05 -0.11
N ILE A 233 23.70 4.77 0.99
CA ILE A 233 22.27 5.10 1.13
C ILE A 233 22.06 6.62 1.09
N THR A 234 22.89 7.40 1.81
CA THR A 234 22.85 8.86 1.76
C THR A 234 23.00 9.39 0.33
N TYR A 235 23.98 8.91 -0.43
CA TYR A 235 24.18 9.31 -1.82
C TYR A 235 22.96 9.00 -2.71
N MET A 236 22.33 7.83 -2.55
CA MET A 236 21.11 7.50 -3.30
C MET A 236 19.95 8.41 -2.92
N LEU A 237 19.74 8.68 -1.63
CA LEU A 237 18.66 9.55 -1.16
C LEU A 237 18.84 11.02 -1.56
N MET A 238 20.08 11.46 -1.77
CA MET A 238 20.41 12.82 -2.23
C MET A 238 20.47 12.94 -3.76
N SER A 239 20.13 11.88 -4.51
CA SER A 239 20.12 11.96 -5.97
C SER A 239 18.84 12.63 -6.50
N PHE A 240 18.95 13.31 -7.65
CA PHE A 240 17.80 13.83 -8.38
C PHE A 240 16.80 12.70 -8.68
N ASP A 241 17.29 11.56 -9.20
CA ASP A 241 16.48 10.41 -9.57
C ASP A 241 15.61 9.91 -8.40
N PHE A 242 16.16 9.87 -7.18
CA PHE A 242 15.39 9.47 -6.01
C PHE A 242 14.27 10.47 -5.75
N VAL A 243 14.60 11.76 -5.68
CA VAL A 243 13.60 12.81 -5.38
C VAL A 243 12.50 12.82 -6.44
N PHE A 244 12.89 12.76 -7.72
CA PHE A 244 11.97 12.75 -8.85
C PHE A 244 11.03 11.54 -8.83
N VAL A 245 11.57 10.33 -8.80
CA VAL A 245 10.78 9.09 -8.85
C VAL A 245 9.94 8.93 -7.58
N ALA A 246 10.47 9.29 -6.40
CA ALA A 246 9.71 9.22 -5.15
C ALA A 246 8.48 10.15 -5.17
N HIS A 247 8.62 11.41 -5.63
CA HIS A 247 7.49 12.33 -5.72
C HIS A 247 6.50 11.91 -6.81
N LEU A 248 6.98 11.35 -7.93
CA LEU A 248 6.11 10.86 -8.99
C LEU A 248 5.27 9.68 -8.50
N MET A 249 5.90 8.75 -7.77
CA MET A 249 5.21 7.63 -7.15
C MET A 249 4.21 8.08 -6.07
N VAL A 250 4.52 9.14 -5.31
CA VAL A 250 3.54 9.74 -4.38
C VAL A 250 2.32 10.28 -5.11
N ALA A 251 2.48 10.96 -6.26
CA ALA A 251 1.36 11.46 -7.04
C ALA A 251 0.48 10.32 -7.59
N ILE A 252 1.10 9.32 -8.21
CA ILE A 252 0.41 8.12 -8.74
C ILE A 252 -0.31 7.37 -7.63
N PHE A 253 0.35 7.18 -6.49
CA PHE A 253 -0.24 6.50 -5.35
C PHE A 253 -1.31 7.31 -4.65
N GLY A 254 -1.22 8.64 -4.61
CA GLY A 254 -2.28 9.49 -4.10
C GLY A 254 -3.60 9.21 -4.83
N ILE A 255 -3.57 9.32 -6.16
CA ILE A 255 -4.75 9.08 -7.01
C ILE A 255 -5.29 7.65 -6.85
N THR A 256 -4.41 6.65 -6.89
CA THR A 256 -4.85 5.25 -6.84
C THR A 256 -5.23 4.78 -5.43
N ASN A 257 -4.68 5.38 -4.38
CA ASN A 257 -5.07 5.10 -3.00
C ASN A 257 -6.45 5.66 -2.68
N GLU A 258 -6.83 6.81 -3.24
CA GLU A 258 -8.20 7.33 -3.12
C GLU A 258 -9.22 6.32 -3.67
N LEU A 259 -8.96 5.75 -4.85
CA LEU A 259 -9.78 4.67 -5.41
C LEU A 259 -9.80 3.45 -4.47
N ASN A 260 -8.64 3.02 -3.98
CA ASN A 260 -8.53 1.85 -3.10
C ASN A 260 -9.34 2.02 -1.80
N VAL A 261 -9.28 3.20 -1.17
CA VAL A 261 -10.07 3.54 0.03
C VAL A 261 -11.55 3.59 -0.31
N ALA A 262 -11.90 4.20 -1.45
CA ALA A 262 -13.28 4.31 -1.86
C ALA A 262 -13.92 2.95 -2.12
N LEU A 263 -13.23 2.03 -2.81
CA LEU A 263 -13.67 0.66 -3.10
C LEU A 263 -13.93 -0.20 -1.86
N GLN A 264 -13.37 0.18 -0.70
CA GLN A 264 -13.51 -0.55 0.56
C GLN A 264 -14.62 0.00 1.46
N LYS A 265 -15.33 1.07 1.06
CA LYS A 265 -16.43 1.59 1.86
C LYS A 265 -17.66 0.67 1.75
N HIS A 266 -18.34 0.48 2.88
CA HIS A 266 -19.54 -0.35 3.00
C HIS A 266 -20.74 0.09 2.11
N ASP A 267 -20.80 1.37 1.76
CA ASP A 267 -21.87 1.99 0.98
C ASP A 267 -21.61 1.94 -0.54
N GLN A 268 -20.58 1.22 -0.98
CA GLN A 268 -20.26 1.08 -2.40
C GLN A 268 -21.13 0.07 -3.13
N ASP A 269 -21.47 0.40 -4.38
CA ASP A 269 -22.03 -0.53 -5.35
C ASP A 269 -21.16 -0.61 -6.62
N ILE A 270 -21.47 -1.57 -7.50
CA ILE A 270 -20.69 -1.82 -8.71
C ILE A 270 -20.73 -0.66 -9.71
N VAL A 271 -21.84 0.06 -9.82
CA VAL A 271 -21.98 1.18 -10.76
C VAL A 271 -21.11 2.34 -10.29
N ASN A 272 -21.17 2.67 -9.01
CA ASN A 272 -20.30 3.70 -8.44
C ASN A 272 -18.82 3.29 -8.50
N ALA A 273 -18.50 2.01 -8.23
CA ALA A 273 -17.14 1.50 -8.37
C ALA A 273 -16.58 1.70 -9.78
N MET A 274 -17.37 1.43 -10.83
CA MET A 274 -16.94 1.65 -12.21
C MET A 274 -16.75 3.14 -12.53
N ALA A 275 -17.64 4.01 -12.06
CA ALA A 275 -17.48 5.46 -12.22
C ALA A 275 -16.18 5.97 -11.56
N MET A 276 -15.86 5.48 -10.35
CA MET A 276 -14.61 5.84 -9.67
C MET A 276 -13.38 5.34 -10.42
N VAL A 277 -13.44 4.19 -11.09
CA VAL A 277 -12.35 3.70 -11.96
C VAL A 277 -12.15 4.66 -13.14
N ASP A 278 -13.21 5.14 -13.76
CA ASP A 278 -13.11 6.10 -14.87
C ASP A 278 -12.54 7.45 -14.41
N VAL A 279 -12.98 7.97 -13.27
CA VAL A 279 -12.38 9.16 -12.63
C VAL A 279 -10.89 8.95 -12.35
N THR A 280 -10.51 7.79 -11.82
CA THR A 280 -9.10 7.45 -11.54
C THR A 280 -8.26 7.45 -12.82
N LYS A 281 -8.78 6.86 -13.91
CA LYS A 281 -8.10 6.83 -15.20
C LYS A 281 -7.96 8.23 -15.79
N PHE A 282 -9.01 9.05 -15.70
CA PHE A 282 -8.97 10.44 -16.11
C PHE A 282 -7.89 11.23 -15.33
N ASN A 283 -7.86 11.10 -14.00
CA ASN A 283 -6.88 11.80 -13.17
C ASN A 283 -5.44 11.36 -13.48
N LEU A 284 -5.19 10.07 -13.70
CA LEU A 284 -3.87 9.58 -14.11
C LEU A 284 -3.46 10.10 -15.50
N GLN A 285 -4.40 10.19 -16.44
CA GLN A 285 -4.14 10.74 -17.77
C GLN A 285 -3.85 12.24 -17.70
N LYS A 286 -4.66 12.98 -16.94
CA LYS A 286 -4.45 14.41 -16.71
C LYS A 286 -3.09 14.69 -16.07
N MET A 287 -2.72 13.92 -15.04
CA MET A 287 -1.40 14.02 -14.40
C MET A 287 -0.26 13.83 -15.42
N ARG A 288 -0.42 12.85 -16.33
CA ARG A 288 0.56 12.57 -17.39
C ARG A 288 0.68 13.71 -18.41
N ASP A 289 -0.44 14.28 -18.82
CA ASP A 289 -0.49 15.22 -19.95
C ASP A 289 -0.26 16.68 -19.53
N GLU A 290 -0.66 17.05 -18.31
CA GLU A 290 -0.77 18.46 -17.88
C GLU A 290 0.07 18.80 -16.64
N GLU A 291 0.49 17.82 -15.82
CA GLU A 291 1.07 18.11 -14.50
C GLU A 291 2.60 18.00 -14.43
N TRP A 292 3.28 17.93 -15.59
CA TRP A 292 4.75 17.88 -15.66
C TRP A 292 5.42 19.04 -14.91
N ASP A 293 5.03 20.28 -15.22
CA ASP A 293 5.66 21.47 -14.63
C ASP A 293 5.42 21.55 -13.11
N SER A 294 4.20 21.21 -12.67
CA SER A 294 3.84 21.15 -11.24
C SER A 294 4.64 20.08 -10.49
N HIS A 295 4.87 18.93 -11.12
CA HIS A 295 5.72 17.88 -10.57
C HIS A 295 7.17 18.33 -10.46
N MET A 296 7.71 18.94 -11.51
CA MET A 296 9.07 19.48 -11.51
C MET A 296 9.27 20.58 -10.46
N GLU A 297 8.30 21.48 -10.29
CA GLU A 297 8.33 22.51 -9.23
C GLU A 297 8.43 21.88 -7.83
N LYS A 298 7.63 20.83 -7.57
CA LYS A 298 7.70 20.09 -6.29
C LYS A 298 9.06 19.44 -6.07
N VAL A 299 9.62 18.80 -7.09
CA VAL A 299 10.96 18.17 -7.04
C VAL A 299 12.04 19.21 -6.77
N THR A 300 12.06 20.30 -7.54
CA THR A 300 13.03 21.40 -7.37
C THR A 300 12.91 22.05 -5.99
N SER A 301 11.69 22.34 -5.53
CA SER A 301 11.45 22.91 -4.20
C SER A 301 11.97 21.99 -3.08
N PHE A 302 11.71 20.68 -3.18
CA PHE A 302 12.22 19.69 -2.24
C PHE A 302 13.75 19.66 -2.21
N MET A 303 14.38 19.64 -3.38
CA MET A 303 15.85 19.61 -3.50
C MET A 303 16.49 20.87 -2.91
N VAL A 304 15.98 22.06 -3.26
CA VAL A 304 16.45 23.34 -2.72
C VAL A 304 16.29 23.38 -1.20
N LYS A 305 15.13 22.96 -0.68
CA LYS A 305 14.85 22.89 0.76
C LYS A 305 15.85 22.02 1.53
N HIS A 306 16.39 20.99 0.88
CA HIS A 306 17.34 20.04 1.48
C HIS A 306 18.79 20.25 1.04
N GLY A 307 19.10 21.34 0.33
CA GLY A 307 20.46 21.66 -0.11
C GLY A 307 21.02 20.68 -1.14
N ILE A 308 20.15 20.04 -1.93
CA ILE A 308 20.52 19.10 -2.99
C ILE A 308 20.65 19.89 -4.30
N GLU A 309 21.75 19.66 -5.03
CA GLU A 309 21.99 20.32 -6.32
C GLU A 309 20.96 19.87 -7.37
N VAL A 310 20.28 20.83 -7.97
CA VAL A 310 19.32 20.59 -9.05
C VAL A 310 20.11 20.50 -10.36
N PRO A 311 20.06 19.37 -11.09
CA PRO A 311 20.79 19.22 -12.34
C PRO A 311 20.26 20.18 -13.40
N ASN A 312 21.15 20.66 -14.25
CA ASN A 312 20.78 21.49 -15.39
C ASN A 312 20.07 20.63 -16.45
N MET A 313 18.81 20.92 -16.74
CA MET A 313 17.97 20.12 -17.64
C MET A 313 18.45 20.11 -19.09
N GLU A 314 19.22 21.12 -19.50
CA GLU A 314 19.79 21.25 -20.85
C GLU A 314 21.17 20.57 -20.98
N GLU A 315 21.80 20.20 -19.87
CA GLU A 315 23.08 19.48 -19.89
C GLU A 315 22.90 18.03 -20.31
N ARG A 316 23.99 17.44 -20.84
CA ARG A 316 24.00 16.04 -21.25
C ARG A 316 23.85 15.12 -20.04
N TYR A 317 22.94 14.16 -20.16
CA TYR A 317 22.77 13.15 -19.13
C TYR A 317 24.03 12.28 -19.01
N VAL A 318 24.52 12.15 -17.78
CA VAL A 318 25.68 11.33 -17.44
C VAL A 318 25.22 10.14 -16.61
N VAL A 319 25.37 8.93 -17.15
CA VAL A 319 25.07 7.69 -16.41
C VAL A 319 26.04 7.56 -15.23
N PRO A 320 25.55 7.57 -13.97
CA PRO A 320 26.41 7.40 -12.81
C PRO A 320 27.17 6.06 -12.86
N GLY A 321 28.47 6.09 -12.55
CA GLY A 321 29.30 4.88 -12.46
C GLY A 321 29.82 4.28 -13.78
N ARG A 322 29.40 4.78 -14.96
CA ARG A 322 30.06 4.42 -16.23
C ARG A 322 31.09 5.48 -16.63
N ARG A 323 32.37 5.09 -16.74
CA ARG A 323 33.34 5.91 -17.46
C ARG A 323 32.92 5.96 -18.92
N MET A 324 32.53 7.14 -19.40
CA MET A 324 32.25 7.35 -20.82
C MET A 324 33.54 7.12 -21.62
N ALA A 325 33.63 6.01 -22.34
CA ALA A 325 34.58 5.90 -23.44
C ALA A 325 34.24 7.02 -24.45
N ARG A 326 35.26 7.77 -24.89
CA ARG A 326 35.09 8.87 -25.88
C ARG A 326 34.22 8.37 -27.05
N GLY A 327 32.97 8.84 -27.12
CA GLY A 327 32.04 8.56 -28.22
C GLY A 327 30.76 7.77 -27.89
N ASN A 328 30.63 7.12 -26.72
CA ASN A 328 29.50 6.21 -26.41
C ASN A 328 28.61 6.64 -25.21
N GLY A 329 28.62 7.93 -24.85
CA GLY A 329 27.70 8.47 -23.83
C GLY A 329 26.28 8.65 -24.38
N PRO A 330 25.24 8.69 -23.52
CA PRO A 330 23.91 9.14 -23.94
C PRO A 330 24.03 10.51 -24.62
N GLN A 331 23.44 10.67 -25.81
CA GLN A 331 23.41 11.97 -26.51
C GLN A 331 22.21 12.84 -26.10
N VAL A 332 21.47 12.41 -25.09
CA VAL A 332 20.25 13.06 -24.62
C VAL A 332 20.56 14.02 -23.47
N THR A 333 19.78 15.08 -23.34
CA THR A 333 19.84 15.97 -22.19
C THR A 333 19.22 15.32 -20.96
N ASN A 334 19.44 15.88 -19.78
CA ASN A 334 18.75 15.46 -18.55
C ASN A 334 17.23 15.48 -18.75
N LEU A 335 16.67 16.50 -19.41
CA LEU A 335 15.23 16.58 -19.69
C LEU A 335 14.70 15.40 -20.53
N HIS A 336 15.44 14.99 -21.56
CA HIS A 336 15.03 13.90 -22.45
C HIS A 336 15.21 12.52 -21.84
N HIS A 337 15.98 12.41 -20.76
CA HIS A 337 16.16 11.16 -20.05
C HIS A 337 14.96 10.82 -19.14
N LEU A 338 14.32 11.86 -18.57
CA LEU A 338 13.18 11.75 -17.67
C LEU A 338 11.90 11.29 -18.37
#